data_AF-A0A350FYB9-F1
#
_entry.id   AF-A0A350FYB9-F1
#
_cell.length_a   1.000
_cell.length_b   1.000
_cell.length_c   1.000
_cell.angle_alpha   90.00
_cell.angle_beta   90.00
_cell.angle_gamma   90.00
#
_symmetry.space_group_name_H-M   'P 1'
#
loop_
_entity.id
_entity.type
_entity.pdbx_description
1 polymer ?
#
loop_
_entity_poly.entity_id
_entity_poly.type
_entity_poly.pdbx_seq_one_letter_code
_entity_poly.pdbx_strand_id
1 'polypeptide(L)'
;MMSKFTRRDFLKLGGLSLGSMAFSPRLTGMSGFDDRNLVRVATDSISVHSQPNDESRIVSTWFRDELVNVYEEIVADEPTYNPVWYRVWGGYMHRARLQKVKILYNDILPSLAEGERRLVEVTVPFTEPWRVSKAFGWQKLGFRLYFGSVHWVEAIEDGPKGQLWYRIYDDLTGFPYHIDTMHVKPISLDTLTPITPEVEVQHKRIEVNLTTQTLTALEYENQVFQTEISSGLPYGPRGANGLSTKTPEGEFRIQDKMPAKHMGDGNLFADADDYELPGVPWTCFFTKQGHAFHGTYWHENFGVPMSHGCINMRTEEAKWLFRWAVPPHEIGKTYNRGYGTLVRIHY
;
A
#
# COMPACT_ATOMS: atom_id res chain seq x y z
N MET A 1 50.40 -43.35 -2.18
CA MET A 1 49.99 -43.50 -3.59
C MET A 1 48.82 -42.56 -3.84
N MET A 2 49.02 -41.48 -4.61
CA MET A 2 47.93 -40.63 -5.07
C MET A 2 47.27 -41.30 -6.28
N SER A 3 45.96 -41.58 -6.20
CA SER A 3 45.20 -42.06 -7.35
C SER A 3 45.15 -40.95 -8.40
N LYS A 4 45.61 -41.25 -9.62
CA LYS A 4 45.51 -40.32 -10.76
C LYS A 4 44.06 -40.29 -11.22
N PHE A 5 43.38 -39.17 -10.95
CA PHE A 5 42.08 -38.86 -11.52
C PHE A 5 42.15 -38.94 -13.05
N THR A 6 41.38 -39.84 -13.67
CA THR A 6 41.40 -40.00 -15.12
C THR A 6 40.34 -39.12 -15.78
N ARG A 7 40.54 -38.78 -17.07
CA ARG A 7 39.55 -38.01 -17.87
C ARG A 7 38.17 -38.69 -17.90
N ARG A 8 38.14 -40.01 -17.75
CA ARG A 8 36.90 -40.79 -17.68
C ARG A 8 36.17 -40.62 -16.34
N ASP A 9 36.89 -40.42 -15.25
CA ASP A 9 36.32 -40.14 -13.94
C ASP A 9 35.77 -38.70 -13.87
N PHE A 10 36.45 -37.75 -14.52
CA PHE A 10 35.95 -36.38 -14.68
C PHE A 10 34.64 -36.33 -15.48
N LEU A 11 34.54 -37.07 -16.58
CA LEU A 11 33.30 -37.15 -17.38
C LEU A 11 32.15 -37.84 -16.62
N LYS A 12 32.44 -38.85 -15.79
CA LYS A 12 31.43 -39.49 -14.94
C LYS A 12 30.93 -38.57 -13.83
N LEU A 13 31.82 -37.82 -13.18
CA LEU A 13 31.47 -36.80 -12.18
C LEU A 13 30.69 -35.64 -12.80
N GLY A 14 31.11 -35.17 -13.99
CA GLY A 14 30.39 -34.16 -14.76
C GLY A 14 28.97 -34.62 -15.13
N GLY A 15 28.83 -35.84 -15.65
CA GLY A 15 27.52 -36.43 -16.00
C GLY A 15 26.59 -36.62 -14.79
N LEU A 16 27.12 -37.02 -13.63
CA LEU A 16 26.34 -37.15 -12.39
C LEU A 16 25.90 -35.78 -11.83
N SER A 17 26.75 -34.76 -11.91
CA SER A 17 26.42 -33.40 -11.45
C SER A 17 25.38 -32.70 -12.34
N LEU A 18 25.41 -32.93 -13.65
CA LEU A 18 24.41 -32.42 -14.59
C LEU A 18 23.09 -33.22 -14.51
N GLY A 19 23.17 -34.52 -14.31
CA GLY A 19 21.99 -35.38 -14.08
C GLY A 19 21.24 -35.03 -12.80
N SER A 20 21.94 -34.71 -11.70
CA SER A 20 21.28 -34.29 -10.45
C SER A 20 20.61 -32.93 -10.54
N MET A 21 21.09 -32.01 -11.39
CA MET A 21 20.40 -30.74 -11.66
C MET A 21 19.15 -30.92 -12.53
N ALA A 22 19.18 -31.87 -13.48
CA ALA A 22 18.03 -32.15 -14.34
C ALA A 22 16.84 -32.80 -13.59
N PHE A 23 17.08 -33.42 -12.42
CA PHE A 23 16.07 -34.06 -11.58
C PHE A 23 15.85 -33.37 -10.23
N SER A 24 16.48 -32.23 -9.96
CA SER A 24 16.10 -31.42 -8.80
C SER A 24 14.78 -30.72 -9.11
N PRO A 25 13.70 -30.92 -8.34
CA PRO A 25 12.50 -30.10 -8.44
C PRO A 25 12.82 -28.77 -7.77
N ARG A 26 13.74 -27.99 -8.35
CA ARG A 26 13.74 -26.56 -8.10
C ARG A 26 12.48 -26.06 -8.77
N LEU A 27 11.46 -25.88 -7.94
CA LEU A 27 10.41 -24.90 -8.12
C LEU A 27 10.95 -23.81 -9.02
N THR A 28 10.47 -23.82 -10.26
CA THR A 28 10.46 -22.66 -11.13
C THR A 28 9.77 -21.56 -10.34
N GLY A 29 10.57 -20.81 -9.57
CA GLY A 29 10.18 -19.53 -9.07
C GLY A 29 9.80 -18.74 -10.30
N MET A 30 8.50 -18.48 -10.45
CA MET A 30 7.96 -17.59 -11.46
C MET A 30 8.34 -16.14 -11.13
N SER A 31 9.63 -15.86 -10.90
CA SER A 31 10.16 -14.51 -11.03
C SER A 31 10.33 -14.23 -12.53
N GLY A 32 9.21 -14.27 -13.26
CA GLY A 32 9.16 -13.54 -14.52
C GLY A 32 9.42 -12.09 -14.16
N PHE A 33 10.42 -11.48 -14.78
CA PHE A 33 10.52 -10.02 -14.81
C PHE A 33 9.25 -9.52 -15.50
N ASP A 34 8.21 -9.23 -14.70
CA ASP A 34 7.00 -8.59 -15.18
C ASP A 34 7.26 -7.08 -15.18
N ASP A 35 7.90 -6.61 -16.26
CA ASP A 35 8.15 -5.18 -16.52
C ASP A 35 6.93 -4.50 -17.17
N ARG A 36 5.74 -5.10 -17.03
CA ARG A 36 4.50 -4.51 -17.53
C ARG A 36 4.11 -3.35 -16.62
N ASN A 37 3.94 -2.17 -17.21
CA ASN A 37 3.32 -1.04 -16.53
C ASN A 37 1.81 -1.30 -16.45
N LEU A 38 1.36 -1.77 -15.30
CA LEU A 38 -0.03 -2.20 -15.07
C LEU A 38 -0.70 -1.25 -14.09
N VAL A 39 -1.93 -0.85 -14.40
CA VAL A 39 -2.78 -0.08 -13.50
C VAL A 39 -4.10 -0.78 -13.25
N ARG A 40 -4.61 -0.68 -12.03
CA ARG A 40 -5.95 -1.11 -11.63
C ARG A 40 -6.90 0.08 -11.66
N VAL A 41 -8.12 -0.12 -12.16
CA VAL A 41 -9.20 0.85 -12.02
C VAL A 41 -9.67 0.86 -10.55
N ALA A 42 -9.43 1.96 -9.85
CA ALA A 42 -9.65 2.08 -8.41
C ALA A 42 -10.99 2.75 -8.02
N THR A 43 -11.84 3.00 -9.02
CA THR A 43 -13.19 3.56 -8.90
C THR A 43 -14.18 2.65 -9.63
N ASP A 44 -15.48 2.90 -9.53
CA ASP A 44 -16.48 2.00 -10.13
C ASP A 44 -16.38 1.88 -11.65
N SER A 45 -16.10 2.99 -12.32
CA SER A 45 -15.77 3.00 -13.73
C SER A 45 -14.91 4.19 -14.12
N ILE A 46 -14.14 4.03 -15.20
CA ILE A 46 -13.33 5.09 -15.80
C ILE A 46 -13.49 5.07 -17.32
N SER A 47 -13.62 6.25 -17.92
CA SER A 47 -13.73 6.42 -19.36
C SER A 47 -12.35 6.42 -20.02
N VAL A 48 -12.30 5.84 -21.22
CA VAL A 48 -11.17 5.97 -22.14
C VAL A 48 -11.52 7.06 -23.13
N HIS A 49 -10.68 8.07 -23.18
CA HIS A 49 -10.82 9.24 -24.01
C HIS A 49 -10.03 9.08 -25.32
N SER A 50 -10.54 9.63 -26.41
CA SER A 50 -9.87 9.60 -27.71
C SER A 50 -8.61 10.47 -27.78
N GLN A 51 -8.51 11.46 -26.90
CA GLN A 51 -7.35 12.32 -26.68
C GLN A 51 -7.08 12.41 -25.16
N PRO A 52 -5.88 12.82 -24.71
CA PRO A 52 -5.59 13.04 -23.29
C PRO A 52 -6.25 14.35 -22.80
N ASN A 53 -7.57 14.39 -22.85
CA ASN A 53 -8.43 15.50 -22.46
C ASN A 53 -9.82 14.94 -22.10
N ASP A 54 -10.35 15.34 -20.94
CA ASP A 54 -11.65 14.94 -20.41
C ASP A 54 -12.82 15.35 -21.32
N GLU A 55 -12.69 16.42 -22.12
CA GLU A 55 -13.72 16.87 -23.07
C GLU A 55 -13.75 16.06 -24.37
N SER A 56 -12.73 15.24 -24.61
CA SER A 56 -12.65 14.48 -25.85
C SER A 56 -13.63 13.30 -25.86
N ARG A 57 -13.97 12.82 -27.07
CA ARG A 57 -14.91 11.71 -27.25
C ARG A 57 -14.47 10.47 -26.47
N ILE A 58 -15.37 9.92 -25.67
CA ILE A 58 -15.19 8.63 -24.98
C ILE A 58 -15.28 7.49 -26.01
N VAL A 59 -14.30 6.59 -25.99
CA VAL A 59 -14.18 5.45 -26.92
C VAL A 59 -14.53 4.11 -26.27
N SER A 60 -14.35 3.99 -24.95
CA SER A 60 -14.71 2.80 -24.17
C SER A 60 -14.76 3.15 -22.68
N THR A 61 -15.26 2.23 -21.86
CA THR A 61 -15.30 2.35 -20.39
C THR A 61 -14.76 1.08 -19.78
N TRP A 62 -13.97 1.23 -18.71
CA TRP A 62 -13.45 0.13 -17.89
C TRP A 62 -14.03 0.23 -16.50
N PHE A 63 -14.13 -0.90 -15.81
CA PHE A 63 -14.79 -1.04 -14.52
C PHE A 63 -13.80 -1.35 -13.39
N ARG A 64 -14.29 -1.21 -12.17
CA ARG A 64 -13.54 -1.48 -10.94
C ARG A 64 -12.76 -2.79 -11.00
N ASP A 65 -11.51 -2.73 -10.55
CA ASP A 65 -10.57 -3.85 -10.44
C ASP A 65 -10.11 -4.47 -11.76
N GLU A 66 -10.57 -3.95 -12.91
CA GLU A 66 -9.97 -4.30 -14.19
C GLU A 66 -8.54 -3.76 -14.28
N LEU A 67 -7.68 -4.55 -14.93
CA LEU A 67 -6.25 -4.29 -15.06
C LEU A 67 -5.94 -3.81 -16.48
N VAL A 68 -5.37 -2.62 -16.57
CA VAL A 68 -5.08 -1.93 -17.83
C VAL A 68 -3.58 -1.86 -18.04
N ASN A 69 -3.11 -2.26 -19.21
CA ASN A 69 -1.72 -2.03 -19.61
C ASN A 69 -1.54 -0.57 -20.00
N VAL A 70 -0.55 0.09 -19.41
CA VAL A 70 -0.12 1.45 -19.74
C VAL A 70 1.04 1.34 -20.72
N TYR A 71 0.87 1.92 -21.90
CA TYR A 71 1.91 1.96 -22.94
C TYR A 71 2.83 3.17 -22.78
N GLU A 72 2.31 4.28 -22.25
CA GLU A 72 3.04 5.54 -22.11
C GLU A 72 2.37 6.44 -21.07
N GLU A 73 3.17 7.23 -20.35
CA GLU A 73 2.67 8.35 -19.53
C GLU A 73 2.83 9.65 -20.31
N ILE A 74 1.74 10.41 -20.40
CA ILE A 74 1.66 11.64 -21.19
C ILE A 74 1.26 12.77 -20.27
N VAL A 75 1.98 13.88 -20.37
CA VAL A 75 1.63 15.13 -19.71
C VAL A 75 0.85 15.98 -20.71
N ALA A 76 -0.41 16.25 -20.40
CA ALA A 76 -1.29 17.10 -21.21
C ALA A 76 -1.32 18.54 -20.67
N ASP A 77 -1.86 19.47 -21.46
CA ASP A 77 -2.04 20.87 -21.01
C ASP A 77 -3.16 20.98 -19.96
N GLU A 78 -4.16 20.09 -20.04
CA GLU A 78 -5.29 20.02 -19.11
C GLU A 78 -5.51 18.57 -18.60
N PRO A 79 -5.92 18.40 -17.32
CA PRO A 79 -6.15 19.45 -16.33
C PRO A 79 -4.85 20.08 -15.79
N THR A 80 -4.90 21.36 -15.39
CA THR A 80 -3.73 22.09 -14.86
C THR A 80 -3.10 21.41 -13.64
N TYR A 81 -3.94 20.81 -12.79
CA TYR A 81 -3.50 20.05 -11.64
C TYR A 81 -3.61 18.57 -11.95
N ASN A 82 -2.52 17.83 -11.69
CA ASN A 82 -2.37 16.43 -12.08
C ASN A 82 -2.52 16.18 -13.60
N PRO A 83 -1.71 16.78 -14.48
CA PRO A 83 -1.86 16.73 -15.95
C PRO A 83 -1.54 15.37 -16.61
N VAL A 84 -1.46 14.28 -15.84
CA VAL A 84 -0.88 13.02 -16.32
C VAL A 84 -1.96 12.04 -16.77
N TRP A 85 -1.83 11.62 -18.02
CA TRP A 85 -2.67 10.66 -18.71
C TRP A 85 -1.87 9.40 -19.07
N TYR A 86 -2.54 8.26 -19.06
CA TYR A 86 -1.98 7.00 -19.54
C TYR A 86 -2.50 6.69 -20.93
N ARG A 87 -1.58 6.44 -21.86
CA ARG A 87 -1.90 5.81 -23.13
C ARG A 87 -2.24 4.35 -22.88
N VAL A 88 -3.48 3.98 -23.13
CA VAL A 88 -4.00 2.61 -22.94
C VAL A 88 -4.52 2.07 -24.26
N TRP A 89 -5.00 0.83 -24.31
CA TRP A 89 -5.57 0.33 -25.55
C TRP A 89 -6.82 1.15 -25.93
N GLY A 90 -6.92 1.58 -27.18
CA GLY A 90 -8.06 2.35 -27.68
C GLY A 90 -8.00 3.87 -27.45
N GLY A 91 -7.29 4.37 -26.43
CA GLY A 91 -7.21 5.82 -26.17
C GLY A 91 -6.35 6.19 -24.96
N TYR A 92 -6.86 7.09 -24.13
CA TYR A 92 -6.18 7.70 -22.99
C TYR A 92 -7.06 7.65 -21.73
N MET A 93 -6.47 7.41 -20.56
CA MET A 93 -7.15 7.48 -19.27
C MET A 93 -6.42 8.42 -18.33
N HIS A 94 -7.14 9.28 -17.61
CA HIS A 94 -6.53 10.14 -16.60
C HIS A 94 -6.08 9.32 -15.39
N ARG A 95 -4.88 9.59 -14.83
CA ARG A 95 -4.33 8.73 -13.77
C ARG A 95 -5.05 8.84 -12.42
N ALA A 96 -5.80 9.92 -12.18
CA ALA A 96 -6.35 10.25 -10.85
C ALA A 96 -7.03 9.07 -10.14
N ARG A 97 -7.84 8.27 -10.85
CA ARG A 97 -8.61 7.14 -10.28
C ARG A 97 -8.01 5.78 -10.63
N LEU A 98 -6.74 5.76 -11.01
CA LEU A 98 -5.99 4.55 -11.33
C LEU A 98 -4.96 4.29 -10.23
N GLN A 99 -4.63 3.02 -10.04
CA GLN A 99 -3.59 2.59 -9.10
C GLN A 99 -2.53 1.82 -9.86
N LYS A 100 -1.27 2.24 -9.82
CA LYS A 100 -0.16 1.41 -10.29
C LYS A 100 -0.03 0.14 -9.44
N VAL A 101 0.06 -1.00 -10.11
CA VAL A 101 0.13 -2.33 -9.48
C VAL A 101 1.21 -3.18 -10.14
N LYS A 102 1.65 -4.20 -9.40
CA LYS A 102 2.53 -5.26 -9.92
C LYS A 102 1.95 -6.62 -9.55
N ILE A 103 2.41 -7.66 -10.22
CA ILE A 103 2.13 -9.05 -9.86
C ILE A 103 3.43 -9.68 -9.38
N LEU A 104 3.69 -9.57 -8.08
CA LEU A 104 4.89 -10.14 -7.46
C LEU A 104 4.46 -11.22 -6.47
N TYR A 105 4.81 -12.47 -6.76
CA TYR A 105 4.65 -13.58 -5.83
C TYR A 105 5.87 -13.65 -4.91
N ASN A 106 5.64 -13.96 -3.63
CA ASN A 106 6.69 -13.94 -2.61
C ASN A 106 6.87 -15.29 -1.93
N ASP A 107 8.05 -15.45 -1.34
CA ASP A 107 8.36 -16.53 -0.42
C ASP A 107 7.70 -16.30 0.94
N ILE A 108 7.28 -17.40 1.56
CA ILE A 108 6.69 -17.40 2.89
C ILE A 108 7.75 -17.11 3.97
N LEU A 109 7.35 -16.37 5.00
CA LEU A 109 8.03 -16.32 6.30
C LEU A 109 8.41 -17.73 6.77
N PRO A 110 9.67 -17.97 7.16
CA PRO A 110 10.12 -19.30 7.58
C PRO A 110 9.44 -19.77 8.86
N SER A 111 9.13 -18.85 9.77
CA SER A 111 8.39 -19.09 11.01
C SER A 111 7.85 -17.78 11.57
N LEU A 112 6.81 -17.88 12.40
CA LEU A 112 6.30 -16.79 13.22
C LEU A 112 6.08 -17.31 14.63
N ALA A 113 6.74 -16.72 15.63
CA ALA A 113 6.59 -17.15 17.01
C ALA A 113 5.20 -16.75 17.56
N GLU A 114 4.69 -17.54 18.50
CA GLU A 114 3.38 -17.25 19.10
C GLU A 114 3.40 -15.89 19.82
N GLY A 115 2.39 -15.06 19.55
CA GLY A 115 2.29 -13.71 20.09
C GLY A 115 3.09 -12.65 19.35
N GLU A 116 3.96 -13.02 18.40
CA GLU A 116 4.61 -12.08 17.51
C GLU A 116 3.69 -11.70 16.34
N ARG A 117 3.73 -10.43 15.95
CA ARG A 117 3.07 -9.94 14.75
C ARG A 117 4.08 -9.42 13.75
N ARG A 118 3.87 -9.73 12.48
CA ARG A 118 4.71 -9.27 11.37
C ARG A 118 3.88 -8.52 10.36
N LEU A 119 4.41 -7.38 9.91
CA LEU A 119 3.80 -6.63 8.84
C LEU A 119 4.05 -7.32 7.51
N VAL A 120 3.02 -7.39 6.68
CA VAL A 120 3.09 -7.81 5.29
C VAL A 120 2.46 -6.75 4.41
N GLU A 121 2.92 -6.64 3.17
CA GLU A 121 2.39 -5.75 2.14
C GLU A 121 1.80 -6.60 1.01
N VAL A 122 0.64 -6.24 0.49
CA VAL A 122 0.07 -6.91 -0.70
C VAL A 122 0.84 -6.47 -1.94
N THR A 123 1.39 -7.43 -2.69
CA THR A 123 2.23 -7.16 -3.88
C THR A 123 1.66 -7.73 -5.17
N VAL A 124 0.38 -8.10 -5.15
CA VAL A 124 -0.46 -8.42 -6.31
C VAL A 124 -1.58 -7.38 -6.42
N PRO A 125 -2.26 -7.20 -7.57
CA PRO A 125 -3.27 -6.15 -7.72
C PRO A 125 -4.36 -6.19 -6.64
N PHE A 126 -4.81 -7.39 -6.29
CA PHE A 126 -5.62 -7.65 -5.11
C PHE A 126 -5.55 -9.12 -4.70
N THR A 127 -5.87 -9.40 -3.43
CA THR A 127 -6.09 -10.75 -2.91
C THR A 127 -7.44 -10.84 -2.23
N GLU A 128 -8.10 -11.99 -2.35
CA GLU A 128 -9.37 -12.27 -1.69
C GLU A 128 -9.10 -12.94 -0.34
N PRO A 129 -9.57 -12.39 0.78
CA PRO A 129 -9.45 -13.01 2.08
C PRO A 129 -10.53 -14.07 2.29
N TRP A 130 -10.17 -15.08 3.06
CA TRP A 130 -11.02 -16.19 3.41
C TRP A 130 -11.16 -16.27 4.92
N ARG A 131 -12.21 -16.92 5.39
CA ARG A 131 -12.34 -17.32 6.78
C ARG A 131 -12.58 -18.82 6.87
N VAL A 132 -12.17 -19.41 7.97
CA VAL A 132 -12.52 -20.78 8.33
C VAL A 132 -13.47 -20.77 9.51
N SER A 133 -14.54 -21.56 9.42
CA SER A 133 -15.48 -21.79 10.53
C SER A 133 -15.74 -23.28 10.73
N LYS A 134 -16.08 -23.69 11.96
CA LYS A 134 -16.41 -25.09 12.25
C LYS A 134 -17.64 -25.59 11.46
N ALA A 135 -18.59 -24.70 11.19
CA ALA A 135 -19.85 -25.05 10.55
C ALA A 135 -19.75 -25.18 9.02
N PHE A 136 -18.95 -24.32 8.36
CA PHE A 136 -18.93 -24.20 6.90
C PHE A 136 -17.55 -24.45 6.28
N GLY A 137 -16.52 -24.68 7.10
CA GLY A 137 -15.15 -24.76 6.63
C GLY A 137 -14.68 -23.42 6.07
N TRP A 138 -13.87 -23.48 5.01
CA TRP A 138 -13.27 -22.34 4.32
C TRP A 138 -14.28 -21.61 3.42
N GLN A 139 -14.45 -20.31 3.63
CA GLN A 139 -15.36 -19.45 2.88
C GLN A 139 -14.67 -18.15 2.47
N LYS A 140 -14.91 -17.69 1.25
CA LYS A 140 -14.52 -16.35 0.82
C LYS A 140 -15.33 -15.29 1.57
N LEU A 141 -14.68 -14.18 1.91
CA LEU A 141 -15.34 -13.05 2.59
C LEU A 141 -15.94 -12.02 1.63
N GLY A 142 -15.71 -12.13 0.32
CA GLY A 142 -16.37 -11.28 -0.67
C GLY A 142 -15.83 -9.85 -0.78
N PHE A 143 -14.80 -9.47 -0.02
CA PHE A 143 -14.05 -8.21 -0.21
C PHE A 143 -12.63 -8.48 -0.72
N ARG A 144 -11.87 -7.42 -1.00
CA ARG A 144 -10.51 -7.47 -1.56
C ARG A 144 -9.54 -6.66 -0.71
N LEU A 145 -8.32 -7.16 -0.57
CA LEU A 145 -7.18 -6.39 -0.09
C LEU A 145 -6.33 -6.01 -1.30
N TYR A 146 -5.99 -4.74 -1.43
CA TYR A 146 -5.40 -4.20 -2.65
C TYR A 146 -3.88 -4.08 -2.56
N PHE A 147 -3.22 -4.05 -3.71
CA PHE A 147 -1.79 -3.77 -3.84
C PHE A 147 -1.35 -2.58 -2.98
N GLY A 148 -0.22 -2.70 -2.27
CA GLY A 148 0.32 -1.65 -1.40
C GLY A 148 -0.42 -1.46 -0.07
N SER A 149 -1.52 -2.17 0.19
CA SER A 149 -2.09 -2.24 1.55
C SER A 149 -1.19 -3.06 2.48
N VAL A 150 -1.15 -2.65 3.75
CA VAL A 150 -0.28 -3.26 4.77
C VAL A 150 -1.12 -3.88 5.87
N HIS A 151 -0.78 -5.11 6.26
CA HIS A 151 -1.57 -5.92 7.19
C HIS A 151 -0.69 -6.56 8.26
N TRP A 152 -1.26 -6.82 9.44
CA TRP A 152 -0.61 -7.57 10.49
C TRP A 152 -0.89 -9.06 10.33
N VAL A 153 0.16 -9.87 10.19
CA VAL A 153 0.09 -11.33 10.31
C VAL A 153 0.37 -11.73 11.74
N GLU A 154 -0.49 -12.57 12.31
CA GLU A 154 -0.32 -13.10 13.68
C GLU A 154 -0.12 -14.62 13.73
N ALA A 155 -0.42 -15.35 12.66
CA ALA A 155 -0.16 -16.79 12.57
C ALA A 155 0.03 -17.26 11.12
N ILE A 156 0.69 -18.41 10.97
CA ILE A 156 0.80 -19.17 9.72
C ILE A 156 0.03 -20.47 9.93
N GLU A 157 -0.98 -20.73 9.09
CA GLU A 157 -1.91 -21.84 9.27
C GLU A 157 -2.15 -22.60 7.96
N ASP A 158 -2.61 -23.86 8.06
CA ASP A 158 -2.99 -24.65 6.90
C ASP A 158 -4.24 -24.09 6.24
N GLY A 159 -4.16 -23.80 4.96
CA GLY A 159 -5.23 -23.29 4.12
C GLY A 159 -6.18 -24.35 3.58
N PRO A 160 -7.10 -23.96 2.68
CA PRO A 160 -8.18 -24.82 2.18
C PRO A 160 -7.75 -26.13 1.52
N LYS A 161 -6.53 -26.20 0.96
CA LYS A 161 -5.97 -27.37 0.28
C LYS A 161 -4.64 -27.83 0.91
N GLY A 162 -4.38 -27.44 2.16
CA GLY A 162 -3.14 -27.76 2.88
C GLY A 162 -1.93 -26.90 2.49
N GLN A 163 -2.11 -25.86 1.68
CA GLN A 163 -1.08 -24.84 1.46
C GLN A 163 -1.09 -23.83 2.61
N LEU A 164 0.05 -23.23 2.96
CA LEU A 164 0.15 -22.31 4.09
C LEU A 164 -0.47 -20.92 3.78
N TRP A 165 -1.26 -20.41 4.72
CA TRP A 165 -1.95 -19.12 4.68
C TRP A 165 -1.54 -18.26 5.87
N TYR A 166 -1.60 -16.94 5.70
CA TYR A 166 -1.41 -16.00 6.80
C TYR A 166 -2.73 -15.66 7.46
N ARG A 167 -2.81 -15.80 8.78
CA ARG A 167 -3.92 -15.27 9.58
C ARG A 167 -3.66 -13.80 9.89
N ILE A 168 -4.58 -12.95 9.44
CA ILE A 168 -4.53 -11.51 9.56
C ILE A 168 -5.20 -11.06 10.85
N TYR A 169 -4.49 -10.21 11.57
CA TYR A 169 -5.01 -9.43 12.68
C TYR A 169 -5.51 -8.09 12.14
N ASP A 170 -6.78 -7.81 12.40
CA ASP A 170 -7.45 -6.57 12.02
C ASP A 170 -8.14 -5.99 13.25
N ASP A 171 -7.89 -4.72 13.52
CA ASP A 171 -8.26 -4.05 14.77
C ASP A 171 -9.75 -3.72 14.86
N LEU A 172 -10.48 -3.75 13.74
CA LEU A 172 -11.84 -3.25 13.66
C LEU A 172 -12.88 -4.37 13.43
N THR A 173 -12.47 -5.47 12.81
CA THR A 173 -13.40 -6.46 12.26
C THR A 173 -13.82 -7.54 13.24
N GLY A 174 -13.16 -7.62 14.40
CA GLY A 174 -13.55 -8.50 15.51
C GLY A 174 -13.44 -10.01 15.23
N PHE A 175 -13.06 -10.42 14.02
CA PHE A 175 -12.80 -11.81 13.65
C PHE A 175 -11.56 -11.90 12.75
N PRO A 176 -10.72 -12.95 12.90
CA PRO A 176 -9.58 -13.15 12.03
C PRO A 176 -10.02 -13.63 10.64
N TYR A 177 -9.24 -13.26 9.64
CA TYR A 177 -9.34 -13.78 8.28
C TYR A 177 -7.96 -14.16 7.76
N HIS A 178 -7.91 -14.84 6.62
CA HIS A 178 -6.69 -15.39 6.07
C HIS A 178 -6.47 -14.95 4.64
N ILE A 179 -5.20 -14.81 4.28
CA ILE A 179 -4.78 -14.52 2.91
C ILE A 179 -3.69 -15.47 2.44
N ASP A 180 -3.58 -15.59 1.12
CA ASP A 180 -2.56 -16.40 0.48
C ASP A 180 -1.16 -15.81 0.76
N THR A 181 -0.24 -16.67 1.21
CA THR A 181 1.13 -16.29 1.55
C THR A 181 1.91 -15.81 0.33
N MET A 182 1.59 -16.31 -0.87
CA MET A 182 2.27 -15.92 -2.10
C MET A 182 1.92 -14.49 -2.53
N HIS A 183 0.78 -13.95 -2.12
CA HIS A 183 0.28 -12.64 -2.56
C HIS A 183 0.86 -11.46 -1.79
N VAL A 184 1.58 -11.73 -0.69
CA VAL A 184 2.07 -10.69 0.21
C VAL A 184 3.54 -10.84 0.51
N LYS A 185 4.22 -9.70 0.63
CA LYS A 185 5.63 -9.63 0.98
C LYS A 185 5.79 -9.28 2.45
N PRO A 186 6.52 -10.07 3.25
CA PRO A 186 6.88 -9.67 4.59
C PRO A 186 7.74 -8.40 4.60
N ILE A 187 7.32 -7.41 5.37
CA ILE A 187 8.08 -6.18 5.55
C ILE A 187 9.26 -6.50 6.47
N SER A 188 10.45 -6.14 5.98
CA SER A 188 11.69 -6.36 6.72
C SER A 188 11.84 -5.33 7.85
N LEU A 189 12.37 -5.78 8.99
CA LEU A 189 12.44 -4.98 10.22
C LEU A 189 13.34 -3.75 10.08
N ASP A 190 14.42 -3.85 9.31
CA ASP A 190 15.31 -2.73 8.99
C ASP A 190 14.57 -1.59 8.28
N THR A 191 13.56 -1.92 7.47
CA THR A 191 12.74 -0.91 6.77
C THR A 191 11.76 -0.18 7.69
N LEU A 192 11.67 -0.56 8.97
CA LEU A 192 10.89 0.13 10.01
C LEU A 192 11.77 1.03 10.89
N THR A 193 13.10 0.99 10.71
CA THR A 193 14.04 1.79 11.51
C THR A 193 13.76 3.27 11.35
N PRO A 194 13.69 4.05 12.46
CA PRO A 194 13.50 5.49 12.40
C PRO A 194 14.57 6.20 11.56
N ILE A 195 14.16 7.26 10.86
CA ILE A 195 15.07 8.13 10.11
C ILE A 195 15.51 9.25 11.05
N THR A 196 16.81 9.52 11.15
CA THR A 196 17.39 10.60 12.00
C THR A 196 16.87 10.60 13.45
N PRO A 197 16.94 9.45 14.17
CA PRO A 197 16.45 9.36 15.56
C PRO A 197 17.16 10.30 16.54
N GLU A 198 18.34 10.79 16.18
CA GLU A 198 19.16 11.73 16.96
C GLU A 198 18.61 13.17 16.97
N VAL A 199 17.75 13.54 16.01
CA VAL A 199 17.19 14.90 15.93
C VAL A 199 16.01 15.02 16.88
N GLU A 200 16.12 15.95 17.83
CA GLU A 200 15.10 16.18 18.85
C GLU A 200 13.77 16.69 18.27
N VAL A 201 12.65 16.37 18.94
CA VAL A 201 11.29 16.67 18.47
C VAL A 201 11.04 18.15 18.21
N GLN A 202 11.65 19.08 18.97
CA GLN A 202 11.47 20.52 18.73
C GLN A 202 12.12 21.01 17.43
N HIS A 203 13.05 20.23 16.88
CA HIS A 203 13.74 20.56 15.63
C HIS A 203 13.13 19.87 14.41
N LYS A 204 12.07 19.07 14.60
CA LYS A 204 11.29 18.46 13.51
C LYS A 204 9.96 19.17 13.33
N ARG A 205 9.63 19.57 12.10
CA ARG A 205 8.34 20.17 11.73
C ARG A 205 7.84 19.63 10.40
N ILE A 206 6.53 19.42 10.31
CA ILE A 206 5.81 19.15 9.07
C ILE A 206 5.03 20.41 8.72
N GLU A 207 5.20 20.91 7.51
CA GLU A 207 4.40 21.99 6.93
C GLU A 207 3.54 21.45 5.81
N VAL A 208 2.26 21.81 5.85
CA VAL A 208 1.27 21.43 4.83
C VAL A 208 0.67 22.72 4.29
N ASN A 209 0.86 22.94 2.99
CA ASN A 209 0.23 24.03 2.27
C ASN A 209 -0.94 23.48 1.46
N LEU A 210 -2.17 23.83 1.87
CA LEU A 210 -3.41 23.34 1.27
C LEU A 210 -3.72 24.02 -0.07
N THR A 211 -3.17 25.21 -0.36
CA THR A 211 -3.35 25.89 -1.65
C THR A 211 -2.55 25.20 -2.75
N THR A 212 -1.30 24.84 -2.46
CA THR A 212 -0.38 24.19 -3.41
C THR A 212 -0.42 22.66 -3.32
N GLN A 213 -1.17 22.10 -2.36
CA GLN A 213 -1.24 20.66 -2.10
C GLN A 213 0.14 20.03 -1.89
N THR A 214 0.97 20.67 -1.06
CA THR A 214 2.32 20.19 -0.75
C THR A 214 2.52 19.92 0.73
N LEU A 215 3.37 18.93 1.02
CA LEU A 215 3.90 18.64 2.35
C LEU A 215 5.41 18.81 2.32
N THR A 216 5.94 19.53 3.31
CA THR A 216 7.37 19.73 3.52
C THR A 216 7.76 19.27 4.94
N ALA A 217 8.77 18.43 5.05
CA ALA A 217 9.35 18.03 6.33
C ALA A 217 10.67 18.79 6.55
N LEU A 218 10.84 19.35 7.75
CA LEU A 218 11.94 20.24 8.09
C LEU A 218 12.71 19.73 9.32
N GLU A 219 14.03 19.87 9.27
CA GLU A 219 14.96 19.68 10.38
C GLU A 219 15.80 20.93 10.59
N TYR A 220 15.76 21.52 11.79
CA TYR A 220 16.45 22.79 12.07
C TYR A 220 16.15 23.86 11.01
N GLU A 221 14.88 23.97 10.58
CA GLU A 221 14.41 24.84 9.48
C GLU A 221 14.91 24.50 8.07
N ASN A 222 15.70 23.43 7.89
CA ASN A 222 16.13 22.95 6.58
C ASN A 222 15.15 21.91 6.03
N GLN A 223 14.73 22.05 4.78
CA GLN A 223 13.89 21.07 4.11
C GLN A 223 14.67 19.76 3.90
N VAL A 224 14.15 18.66 4.45
CA VAL A 224 14.72 17.30 4.29
C VAL A 224 13.87 16.42 3.38
N PHE A 225 12.60 16.76 3.18
CA PHE A 225 11.68 16.03 2.31
C PHE A 225 10.55 16.96 1.86
N GLN A 226 10.07 16.76 0.63
CA GLN A 226 8.92 17.46 0.09
C GLN A 226 8.18 16.55 -0.88
N THR A 227 6.85 16.59 -0.85
CA THR A 227 5.99 15.85 -1.79
C THR A 227 4.65 16.57 -2.03
N GLU A 228 3.99 16.18 -3.11
CA GLU A 228 2.58 16.46 -3.36
C GLU A 228 1.68 15.59 -2.47
N ILE A 229 0.57 16.16 -2.03
CA ILE A 229 -0.45 15.47 -1.24
C ILE A 229 -1.81 15.57 -1.92
N SER A 230 -2.79 14.86 -1.36
CA SER A 230 -4.20 15.11 -1.64
C SER A 230 -4.94 15.28 -0.32
N SER A 231 -5.30 16.53 0.00
CA SER A 231 -6.02 16.85 1.23
C SER A 231 -7.53 16.60 1.09
N GLY A 232 -8.23 16.90 2.17
CA GLY A 232 -9.69 16.84 2.23
C GLY A 232 -10.37 17.85 1.33
N LEU A 233 -11.51 17.47 0.76
CA LEU A 233 -12.36 18.33 -0.07
C LEU A 233 -12.93 19.50 0.77
N PRO A 234 -12.63 20.77 0.44
CA PRO A 234 -13.11 21.91 1.23
C PRO A 234 -14.65 22.03 1.30
N TYR A 235 -15.34 21.58 0.25
CA TYR A 235 -16.79 21.62 0.10
C TYR A 235 -17.38 20.23 -0.22
N GLY A 236 -16.72 19.16 0.24
CA GLY A 236 -17.20 17.81 -0.01
C GLY A 236 -18.49 17.48 0.75
N PRO A 237 -19.16 16.37 0.39
CA PRO A 237 -20.35 15.90 1.10
C PRO A 237 -20.01 15.66 2.57
N ARG A 238 -20.94 16.01 3.48
CA ARG A 238 -20.80 15.66 4.89
C ARG A 238 -21.13 14.19 5.08
N GLY A 239 -20.31 13.48 5.86
CA GLY A 239 -20.59 12.09 6.20
C GLY A 239 -21.89 11.94 6.99
N ALA A 240 -22.34 10.69 7.21
CA ALA A 240 -23.56 10.39 7.98
C ALA A 240 -23.55 10.97 9.40
N ASN A 241 -22.36 11.20 9.97
CA ASN A 241 -22.10 11.83 11.26
C ASN A 241 -22.02 13.38 11.20
N GLY A 242 -22.26 13.99 10.03
CA GLY A 242 -22.19 15.44 9.81
C GLY A 242 -20.77 16.02 9.76
N LEU A 243 -19.72 15.18 9.78
CA LEU A 243 -18.34 15.65 9.74
C LEU A 243 -17.98 16.28 8.40
N SER A 244 -17.23 17.37 8.49
CA SER A 244 -16.67 18.08 7.34
C SER A 244 -15.56 17.26 6.71
N THR A 245 -15.50 17.28 5.38
CA THR A 245 -14.39 16.70 4.61
C THR A 245 -13.21 17.65 4.44
N LYS A 246 -13.33 18.91 4.88
CA LYS A 246 -12.24 19.90 4.90
C LYS A 246 -11.16 19.47 5.89
N THR A 247 -9.91 19.37 5.43
CA THR A 247 -8.74 19.24 6.33
C THR A 247 -8.62 20.48 7.22
N PRO A 248 -8.47 20.32 8.55
CA PRO A 248 -8.41 21.46 9.47
C PRO A 248 -7.07 22.21 9.34
N GLU A 249 -7.14 23.54 9.39
CA GLU A 249 -5.98 24.43 9.44
C GLU A 249 -5.54 24.68 10.90
N GLY A 250 -4.25 25.02 11.10
CA GLY A 250 -3.70 25.33 12.41
C GLY A 250 -2.44 24.54 12.77
N GLU A 251 -2.09 24.58 14.05
CA GLU A 251 -0.96 23.84 14.62
C GLU A 251 -1.45 22.58 15.34
N PHE A 252 -0.87 21.44 14.98
CA PHE A 252 -1.17 20.13 15.53
C PHE A 252 0.13 19.40 15.88
N ARG A 253 -0.01 18.19 16.42
CA ARG A 253 1.12 17.27 16.63
C ARG A 253 0.70 15.87 16.26
N ILE A 254 1.64 15.09 15.74
CA ILE A 254 1.42 13.65 15.61
C ILE A 254 1.10 13.07 16.99
N GLN A 255 -0.01 12.34 17.09
CA GLN A 255 -0.53 11.76 18.33
C GLN A 255 -0.27 10.25 18.34
N ASP A 256 -0.72 9.57 17.28
CA ASP A 256 -0.68 8.13 17.14
C ASP A 256 -0.12 7.74 15.77
N LYS A 257 0.71 6.70 15.77
CA LYS A 257 1.27 6.12 14.56
C LYS A 257 0.95 4.64 14.46
N MET A 258 0.37 4.24 13.33
CA MET A 258 -0.03 2.86 13.04
C MET A 258 0.48 2.45 11.65
N PRO A 259 1.33 1.42 11.52
CA PRO A 259 1.86 1.01 10.22
C PRO A 259 0.79 0.38 9.30
N ALA A 260 -0.25 -0.19 9.90
CA ALA A 260 -1.44 -0.74 9.25
C ALA A 260 -2.65 -0.29 10.05
N LYS A 261 -3.64 0.32 9.39
CA LYS A 261 -4.89 0.75 10.01
C LYS A 261 -6.07 0.37 9.15
N HIS A 262 -7.12 -0.17 9.77
CA HIS A 262 -8.42 -0.22 9.14
C HIS A 262 -9.12 1.15 9.29
N MET A 263 -9.41 1.84 8.18
CA MET A 263 -10.21 3.08 8.18
C MET A 263 -11.59 2.82 7.59
N GLY A 264 -12.64 3.19 8.32
CA GLY A 264 -14.02 2.87 7.98
C GLY A 264 -14.85 2.65 9.24
N ASP A 265 -16.08 2.18 9.07
CA ASP A 265 -17.00 1.90 10.18
C ASP A 265 -16.90 0.44 10.68
N GLY A 266 -16.00 -0.37 10.10
CA GLY A 266 -15.74 -1.75 10.53
C GLY A 266 -16.58 -2.81 9.83
N ASN A 267 -17.33 -2.39 8.82
CA ASN A 267 -18.12 -3.27 7.98
C ASN A 267 -17.32 -3.63 6.73
N LEU A 268 -16.53 -4.71 6.79
CA LEU A 268 -15.82 -5.29 5.64
C LEU A 268 -16.69 -5.69 4.45
N PHE A 269 -18.01 -5.74 4.64
CA PHE A 269 -18.99 -6.07 3.61
C PHE A 269 -19.77 -4.85 3.12
N ALA A 270 -19.37 -3.64 3.53
CA ALA A 270 -19.96 -2.41 3.07
C ALA A 270 -19.68 -2.19 1.57
N ASP A 271 -20.53 -1.42 0.91
CA ASP A 271 -20.34 -1.13 -0.50
C ASP A 271 -19.06 -0.32 -0.69
N ALA A 272 -18.50 -0.36 -1.88
CA ALA A 272 -17.26 0.33 -2.21
C ALA A 272 -17.27 1.85 -1.92
N ASP A 273 -18.45 2.44 -1.85
CA ASP A 273 -18.70 3.84 -1.52
C ASP A 273 -18.71 4.12 -0.01
N ASP A 274 -18.84 3.08 0.83
CA ASP A 274 -18.98 3.19 2.29
C ASP A 274 -17.65 3.40 3.03
N TYR A 275 -16.57 3.73 2.30
CA TYR A 275 -15.25 4.09 2.85
C TYR A 275 -14.67 3.04 3.82
N GLU A 276 -14.81 1.75 3.52
CA GLU A 276 -14.13 0.67 4.25
C GLU A 276 -12.79 0.31 3.58
N LEU A 277 -11.69 0.70 4.22
CA LEU A 277 -10.33 0.60 3.73
C LEU A 277 -9.47 -0.23 4.70
N PRO A 278 -9.40 -1.56 4.53
CA PRO A 278 -8.53 -2.40 5.33
C PRO A 278 -7.05 -2.22 4.94
N GLY A 279 -6.19 -2.10 5.96
CA GLY A 279 -4.75 -2.04 5.76
C GLY A 279 -4.24 -0.75 5.15
N VAL A 280 -4.84 0.40 5.51
CA VAL A 280 -4.30 1.73 5.20
C VAL A 280 -2.89 1.84 5.78
N PRO A 281 -1.87 2.04 4.91
CA PRO A 281 -0.49 1.90 5.31
C PRO A 281 0.07 3.21 5.91
N TRP A 282 0.98 3.07 6.88
CA TRP A 282 1.84 4.16 7.37
C TRP A 282 1.09 5.39 7.92
N THR A 283 0.09 5.14 8.75
CA THR A 283 -0.81 6.15 9.28
C THR A 283 -0.19 6.95 10.43
N CYS A 284 -0.25 8.28 10.37
CA CYS A 284 0.17 9.22 11.41
C CYS A 284 -0.99 10.19 11.74
N PHE A 285 -1.72 9.93 12.82
CA PHE A 285 -2.83 10.77 13.28
C PHE A 285 -2.33 12.07 13.91
N PHE A 286 -2.97 13.20 13.61
CA PHE A 286 -2.61 14.51 14.18
C PHE A 286 -3.78 15.23 14.87
N THR A 287 -4.98 14.67 14.83
CA THR A 287 -6.15 15.18 15.55
C THR A 287 -6.89 14.07 16.29
N LYS A 288 -7.66 14.45 17.32
CA LYS A 288 -8.54 13.52 18.04
C LYS A 288 -9.74 13.06 17.20
N GLN A 289 -10.08 13.80 16.14
CA GLN A 289 -11.17 13.49 15.22
C GLN A 289 -10.78 12.45 14.17
N GLY A 290 -9.51 12.01 14.12
CA GLY A 290 -9.07 10.96 13.21
C GLY A 290 -8.38 11.46 11.93
N HIS A 291 -8.15 12.76 11.76
CA HIS A 291 -7.33 13.26 10.64
C HIS A 291 -5.89 12.74 10.76
N ALA A 292 -5.38 12.18 9.66
CA ALA A 292 -4.07 11.56 9.60
C ALA A 292 -3.36 11.81 8.27
N PHE A 293 -2.04 11.69 8.29
CA PHE A 293 -1.25 11.40 7.10
C PHE A 293 -1.22 9.89 6.89
N HIS A 294 -1.38 9.40 5.67
CA HIS A 294 -1.23 7.98 5.39
C HIS A 294 -0.95 7.71 3.91
N GLY A 295 -0.50 6.49 3.61
CA GLY A 295 -0.37 6.04 2.23
C GLY A 295 -1.74 5.75 1.61
N THR A 296 -1.85 5.98 0.32
CA THR A 296 -3.12 5.87 -0.41
C THR A 296 -2.95 4.95 -1.61
N TYR A 297 -3.60 3.79 -1.55
CA TYR A 297 -3.57 2.77 -2.60
C TYR A 297 -4.80 2.84 -3.54
N TRP A 298 -5.69 3.82 -3.37
CA TRP A 298 -6.97 3.88 -4.12
C TRP A 298 -7.06 5.05 -5.12
N HIS A 299 -6.03 5.87 -5.26
CA HIS A 299 -5.98 6.93 -6.28
C HIS A 299 -4.54 7.47 -6.48
N GLU A 300 -4.30 8.15 -7.60
CA GLU A 300 -3.06 8.89 -7.89
C GLU A 300 -3.31 10.41 -8.09
N ASN A 301 -4.33 10.96 -7.44
CA ASN A 301 -4.71 12.37 -7.56
C ASN A 301 -3.92 13.35 -6.67
N PHE A 302 -2.60 13.15 -6.55
CA PHE A 302 -1.74 14.05 -5.77
C PHE A 302 -1.59 15.40 -6.47
N GLY A 303 -1.55 16.48 -5.69
CA GLY A 303 -1.66 17.87 -6.17
C GLY A 303 -3.10 18.41 -6.22
N VAL A 304 -4.11 17.58 -5.93
CA VAL A 304 -5.53 17.94 -5.97
C VAL A 304 -6.26 17.39 -4.74
N PRO A 305 -7.11 18.16 -4.03
CA PRO A 305 -7.91 17.63 -2.93
C PRO A 305 -8.86 16.50 -3.39
N MET A 306 -8.87 15.37 -2.67
CA MET A 306 -9.72 14.20 -2.97
C MET A 306 -10.18 13.45 -1.70
N SER A 307 -9.55 13.67 -0.55
CA SER A 307 -9.83 12.89 0.66
C SER A 307 -11.08 13.41 1.40
N HIS A 308 -11.47 12.69 2.47
CA HIS A 308 -12.53 13.10 3.41
C HIS A 308 -11.98 13.80 4.67
N GLY A 309 -10.77 14.37 4.59
CA GLY A 309 -10.17 15.18 5.66
C GLY A 309 -8.72 14.81 5.96
N CYS A 310 -8.35 13.54 5.76
CA CYS A 310 -6.97 13.06 5.86
C CYS A 310 -6.05 13.71 4.80
N ILE A 311 -4.75 13.55 4.99
CA ILE A 311 -3.73 13.96 4.03
C ILE A 311 -3.20 12.70 3.36
N ASN A 312 -3.70 12.45 2.14
CA ASN A 312 -3.33 11.30 1.34
C ASN A 312 -1.95 11.51 0.72
N MET A 313 -1.10 10.51 0.82
CA MET A 313 0.28 10.53 0.30
C MET A 313 0.54 9.27 -0.55
N ARG A 314 1.56 9.31 -1.42
CA ARG A 314 2.04 8.09 -2.08
C ARG A 314 2.55 7.14 -0.99
N THR A 315 2.29 5.83 -1.12
CA THR A 315 2.57 4.87 -0.03
C THR A 315 4.03 4.89 0.46
N GLU A 316 4.99 4.98 -0.45
CA GLU A 316 6.42 5.05 -0.08
C GLU A 316 6.79 6.35 0.63
N GLU A 317 6.15 7.46 0.27
CA GLU A 317 6.35 8.77 0.89
C GLU A 317 5.72 8.82 2.28
N ALA A 318 4.54 8.22 2.45
CA ALA A 318 3.92 8.01 3.75
C ALA A 318 4.79 7.13 4.65
N LYS A 319 5.40 6.07 4.10
CA LYS A 319 6.36 5.23 4.82
C LYS A 319 7.58 6.02 5.28
N TRP A 320 8.12 6.86 4.40
CA TRP A 320 9.22 7.76 4.76
C TRP A 320 8.83 8.69 5.91
N LEU A 321 7.68 9.38 5.79
CA LEU A 321 7.18 10.28 6.82
C LEU A 321 6.94 9.54 8.14
N PHE A 322 6.34 8.34 8.07
CA PHE A 322 6.11 7.48 9.23
C PHE A 322 7.42 7.07 9.91
N ARG A 323 8.51 6.83 9.19
CA ARG A 323 9.79 6.50 9.82
C ARG A 323 10.50 7.73 10.38
N TRP A 324 10.32 8.88 9.75
CA TRP A 324 10.96 10.14 10.12
C TRP A 324 10.27 10.86 11.28
N ALA A 325 8.94 10.84 11.33
CA ALA A 325 8.15 11.52 12.34
C ALA A 325 8.23 10.79 13.70
N VAL A 326 8.16 11.56 14.78
CA VAL A 326 8.12 11.04 16.15
C VAL A 326 6.67 10.94 16.66
N PRO A 327 6.35 10.03 17.60
CA PRO A 327 7.24 9.05 18.24
C PRO A 327 7.74 7.96 17.28
N PRO A 328 8.94 7.39 17.47
CA PRO A 328 9.40 6.28 16.65
C PRO A 328 8.47 5.06 16.78
N HIS A 329 8.37 4.27 15.73
CA HIS A 329 7.59 3.03 15.78
C HIS A 329 8.40 1.95 16.50
N GLU A 330 7.85 1.40 17.58
CA GLU A 330 8.40 0.21 18.22
C GLU A 330 7.95 -1.04 17.45
N ILE A 331 8.92 -1.85 17.02
CA ILE A 331 8.67 -3.08 16.27
C ILE A 331 7.74 -4.01 17.07
N GLY A 332 6.72 -4.53 16.38
CA GLY A 332 5.73 -5.45 16.96
C GLY A 332 4.55 -4.76 17.66
N LYS A 333 4.62 -3.45 17.93
CA LYS A 333 3.48 -2.69 18.44
C LYS A 333 2.53 -2.30 17.31
N THR A 334 1.22 -2.50 17.51
CA THR A 334 0.20 -2.10 16.52
C THR A 334 0.04 -0.59 16.39
N TYR A 335 0.33 0.14 17.46
CA TYR A 335 0.34 1.60 17.47
C TYR A 335 1.39 2.16 18.44
N ASN A 336 1.81 3.40 18.19
CA ASN A 336 2.71 4.14 19.08
C ASN A 336 2.12 5.51 19.34
N ARG A 337 1.98 5.88 20.62
CA ARG A 337 1.41 7.15 21.08
C ARG A 337 2.48 7.98 21.77
N GLY A 338 2.49 9.29 21.54
CA GLY A 338 3.44 10.16 22.21
C GLY A 338 3.29 11.63 21.84
N TYR A 339 4.19 12.47 22.39
CA TYR A 339 4.32 13.86 21.96
C TYR A 339 5.07 13.90 20.62
N GLY A 340 4.31 13.91 19.53
CA GLY A 340 4.87 13.78 18.20
C GLY A 340 5.34 15.07 17.54
N THR A 341 5.84 14.91 16.32
CA THR A 341 6.32 16.00 15.45
C THR A 341 5.27 17.10 15.31
N LEU A 342 5.71 18.36 15.32
CA LEU A 342 4.85 19.52 15.08
C LEU A 342 4.32 19.49 13.64
N VAL A 343 3.04 19.75 13.46
CA VAL A 343 2.37 19.83 12.17
C VAL A 343 1.75 21.21 12.03
N ARG A 344 2.09 21.95 10.97
CA ARG A 344 1.49 23.24 10.63
C ARG A 344 0.73 23.14 9.31
N ILE A 345 -0.57 23.39 9.34
CA ILE A 345 -1.44 23.33 8.17
C ILE A 345 -1.97 24.73 7.87
N HIS A 346 -1.75 25.21 6.66
CA HIS A 346 -2.12 26.56 6.22
C HIS A 346 -2.58 26.57 4.76
N TYR A 347 -3.16 27.69 4.33
CA TYR A 347 -3.46 27.99 2.93
C TYR A 347 -2.35 28.84 2.33
#